data_AF-A0A660L820-F1
#
_entry.id   AF-A0A660L820-F1
#
_cell.length_a   1.000
_cell.length_b   1.000
_cell.length_c   1.000
_cell.angle_alpha   90.00
_cell.angle_beta   90.00
_cell.angle_gamma   90.00
#
_symmetry.space_group_name_H-M   'P 1'
#
loop_
_entity.id
_entity.type
_entity.pdbx_description
1 polymer ?
#
loop_
_entity_poly.entity_id
_entity_poly.type
_entity_poly.pdbx_seq_one_letter_code
_entity_poly.pdbx_strand_id
1 'polypeptide(L)' 'MRTIECNVCGEPLTAADDDSLAKQLKDHLADEHDESPSDDEIHQTVDREAYDAMDS' A
#
# COMPACT_ATOMS: atom_id res chain seq x y z
N MET A 1 0.63 -10.00 8.58
CA MET A 1 0.60 -9.60 7.15
C MET A 1 -0.07 -8.25 7.13
N ARG A 2 0.60 -7.26 6.56
CA ARG A 2 0.11 -5.88 6.49
C ARG A 2 -0.66 -5.72 5.18
N THR A 3 -1.83 -5.12 5.27
CA THR A 3 -2.76 -4.97 4.15
C THR A 3 -3.20 -3.52 4.06
N ILE A 4 -3.27 -2.98 2.85
CA ILE A 4 -3.84 -1.65 2.58
C ILE A 4 -4.76 -1.73 1.38
N GLU A 5 -5.84 -0.96 1.40
CA GLU A 5 -6.71 -0.80 0.23
C GLU A 5 -6.22 0.39 -0.60
N CYS A 6 -6.01 0.20 -1.90
CA CYS A 6 -5.62 1.29 -2.78
C CYS A 6 -6.67 2.41 -2.74
N ASN A 7 -6.23 3.64 -2.47
CA ASN A 7 -7.10 4.82 -2.39
C ASN A 7 -7.72 5.25 -3.73
N VAL A 8 -7.28 4.66 -4.85
CA VAL A 8 -7.76 4.98 -6.20
C VAL A 8 -8.79 3.95 -6.70
N CYS A 9 -8.47 2.66 -6.62
CA CYS A 9 -9.32 1.58 -7.15
C CYS A 9 -9.93 0.66 -6.08
N GLY A 10 -9.53 0.78 -4.81
CA GLY A 10 -9.98 -0.10 -3.72
C GLY A 10 -9.38 -1.50 -3.77
N GLU A 11 -8.37 -1.76 -4.60
CA GLU A 11 -7.72 -3.08 -4.63
C GLU A 11 -6.92 -3.32 -3.33
N PRO A 12 -7.14 -4.44 -2.63
CA PRO A 12 -6.38 -4.77 -1.43
C PRO A 12 -4.99 -5.30 -1.80
N LEU A 13 -3.96 -4.61 -1.33
CA LEU A 13 -2.56 -5.03 -1.44
C LEU A 13 -2.09 -5.59 -0.11
N THR A 14 -1.35 -6.70 -0.13
CA THR A 14 -0.90 -7.41 1.09
C THR A 14 0.58 -7.75 1.00
N ALA A 15 1.31 -7.46 2.07
CA ALA A 15 2.73 -7.78 2.19
C ALA A 15 3.10 -8.28 3.60
N ALA A 16 4.35 -8.72 3.74
CA ALA A 16 4.87 -9.25 5.00
C ALA A 16 5.02 -8.15 6.08
N ASP A 17 5.40 -6.96 5.65
CA ASP A 17 5.77 -5.80 6.47
C ASP A 17 5.45 -4.49 5.73
N ASP A 18 5.52 -3.36 6.45
CA ASP A 18 5.17 -2.04 5.92
C ASP A 18 6.09 -1.58 4.79
N ASP A 19 7.38 -1.90 4.84
CA ASP A 19 8.33 -1.54 3.79
C ASP A 19 8.01 -2.27 2.47
N SER A 20 7.71 -3.57 2.56
CA SER A 20 7.29 -4.37 1.42
C SER A 20 5.94 -3.90 0.88
N LEU A 21 5.02 -3.49 1.76
CA LEU A 21 3.71 -2.98 1.37
C LEU A 21 3.80 -1.61 0.69
N ALA A 22 4.64 -0.72 1.21
CA ALA A 22 4.95 0.58 0.62
C ALA A 22 5.45 0.43 -0.81
N LYS A 23 6.41 -0.47 -1.03
CA LYS A 23 6.92 -0.75 -2.38
C LYS A 23 5.82 -1.28 -3.31
N GLN A 24 5.01 -2.23 -2.85
CA GLN A 24 3.89 -2.76 -3.64
C GLN A 24 2.86 -1.67 -4.00
N LEU A 25 2.47 -0.84 -3.05
CA LEU A 25 1.52 0.24 -3.27
C LEU A 25 2.07 1.27 -4.26
N LYS A 26 3.35 1.63 -4.13
CA LYS A 26 4.01 2.55 -5.06
C LYS A 26 4.04 2.00 -6.48
N ASP A 27 4.44 0.73 -6.64
CA ASP A 27 4.50 0.07 -7.95
C ASP A 27 3.09 -0.04 -8.56
N HIS A 28 2.08 -0.40 -7.76
CA HIS A 28 0.67 -0.45 -8.19
C HIS A 28 0.15 0.91 -8.66
N LEU A 29 0.42 1.98 -7.90
CA LEU A 29 0.01 3.33 -8.26
C LEU A 29 0.65 3.81 -9.57
N ALA A 30 1.91 3.45 -9.80
CA ALA A 30 2.62 3.81 -11.03
C ALA A 30 2.09 3.03 -12.24
N ASP A 31 1.83 1.73 -12.09
CA ASP A 31 1.41 0.87 -13.21
C ASP A 31 -0.08 1.02 -13.56
N GLU A 32 -0.96 1.10 -12.56
CA GLU A 32 -2.42 1.08 -12.77
C GLU A 32 -3.04 2.49 -12.82
N HIS A 33 -2.41 3.47 -12.18
CA HIS A 33 -2.99 4.83 -12.00
C HIS A 33 -2.12 5.96 -12.57
N ASP A 34 -0.95 5.65 -13.16
CA ASP A 34 0.04 6.63 -13.63
C ASP A 34 0.44 7.63 -12.51
N GLU A 35 0.33 7.21 -11.24
CA GLU A 35 0.65 8.01 -10.07
C GLU A 35 2.02 7.62 -9.50
N SER A 36 2.89 8.61 -9.26
CA SER A 36 4.23 8.40 -8.73
C SER A 36 4.46 9.17 -7.43
N PRO A 37 3.83 8.78 -6.31
CA PRO A 37 4.06 9.41 -5.02
C PRO A 37 5.51 9.20 -4.54
N SER A 38 5.98 10.13 -3.71
CA SER A 38 7.30 9.99 -3.07
C SER A 38 7.31 8.85 -2.05
N ASP A 39 8.50 8.34 -1.73
CA ASP A 39 8.65 7.28 -0.72
C ASP A 39 8.09 7.73 0.64
N ASP A 40 8.37 8.96 1.05
CA ASP A 40 7.81 9.54 2.29
C ASP A 40 6.28 9.60 2.30
N GLU A 41 5.63 9.93 1.19
CA GLU A 41 4.16 9.95 1.08
C GLU A 41 3.59 8.54 1.17
N ILE A 42 4.21 7.58 0.48
CA ILE A 42 3.80 6.18 0.52
C ILE A 42 3.93 5.58 1.92
N HIS A 43 5.05 5.82 2.60
CA HIS A 43 5.24 5.32 3.96
C HIS A 43 4.24 5.93 4.92
N GLN A 44 3.90 7.22 4.79
CA GLN A 44 2.85 7.86 5.59
C GLN A 44 1.46 7.27 5.34
N THR A 45 1.16 6.93 4.09
CA THR A 45 -0.10 6.27 3.71
C THR A 45 -0.18 4.87 4.32
N VAL A 46 0.88 4.07 4.20
CA VAL A 46 0.96 2.73 4.80
C VAL A 46 0.87 2.78 6.32
N ASP A 47 1.61 3.67 6.98
CA ASP A 47 1.57 3.81 8.46
C ASP A 47 0.15 4.16 8.94
N ARG A 48 -0.54 5.06 8.23
CA ARG A 48 -1.89 5.50 8.62
C ARG A 48 -2.99 4.48 8.30
N GLU A 49 -2.94 3.84 7.14
CA GLU A 49 -4.09 3.12 6.59
C GLU A 49 -3.90 1.60 6.54
N ALA A 50 -2.66 1.10 6.61
CA ALA A 50 -2.45 -0.33 6.58
C ALA A 50 -2.89 -0.98 7.91
N TYR A 51 -3.59 -2.10 7.78
CA TYR A 51 -4.10 -2.90 8.89
C TYR A 51 -3.49 -4.31 8.86
N ASP A 52 -3.48 -4.98 10.01
CA ASP A 52 -3.15 -6.39 10.06
C ASP A 52 -4.34 -7.21 9.55
N ALA A 53 -4.15 -7.90 8.44
CA ALA A 53 -5.06 -8.97 8.06
C ALA A 53 -4.82 -10.15 9.01
N MET A 54 -5.51 -10.15 10.14
CA MET A 54 -5.72 -11.38 10.90
C MET A 54 -6.82 -12.15 10.18
N ASP A 55 -6.43 -13.20 9.45
CA ASP A 55 -7.34 -14.23 8.95
C ASP A 55 -8.18 -14.72 10.15
N SER A 56 -9.48 -14.41 10.16
CA SER A 56 -10.43 -14.82 11.21
C SER A 56 -10.98 -16.21 10.94
#